data_AF-A0AAE0HMD8-F1
#
_entry.id   AF-A0AAE0HMD8-F1
#
_cell.length_a   1.000
_cell.length_b   1.000
_cell.length_c   1.000
_cell.angle_alpha   90.00
_cell.angle_beta   90.00
_cell.angle_gamma   90.00
#
_symmetry.space_group_name_H-M   'P 1'
#
loop_
_entity.id
_entity.type
_entity.pdbx_description
1 polymer ?
#
loop_
_entity_poly.entity_id
_entity_poly.type
_entity_poly.pdbx_seq_one_letter_code
_entity_poly.pdbx_strand_id
1 'polypeptide(L)'
;MVGKKKASFRPKPKVNDYATIKKNQQKRKQAASALAKDNEAQDELDNKPALSDNDQKQQQRVLDIFRHAFSEALTSSTLTTTLQSVKQALYDRDFARAFGDPEHLEVYAARWSPTRALCYASVLERIKEHLEPLSDGDETETESTTDTQKPQNLRILSVGGGAAELVALGAFVNQNPSPLSGSITLLDSGPWETIVAKLTTALTTPPPVSKYASEAVKLSNAAMVPPSRLTTTFRQQDVLTFDKDSFPSLLGTTPLLVTILFTLNELFTTSGIGKPTTFLLNLTTTIPLGSLLLVVDSPGSYSETTVGKEAKRYPMHWLLDEILLRTKPENVNGRRWVKIESHESVWFRLASEGLDYPVALENMRYQMHLYRAEDASQQQEDDQESVISV
;
A
#
# COMPACT_ATOMS: atom_id res chain seq x y z
N MET A 1 29.25 -26.76 -54.93
CA MET A 1 27.94 -26.26 -54.46
C MET A 1 28.12 -25.50 -53.15
N VAL A 2 28.21 -24.18 -53.19
CA VAL A 2 28.11 -23.32 -51.99
C VAL A 2 27.47 -21.99 -52.44
N GLY A 3 26.25 -21.71 -52.00
CA GLY A 3 25.55 -20.44 -52.25
C GLY A 3 25.42 -19.62 -50.97
N LYS A 4 25.98 -18.41 -50.94
CA LYS A 4 25.81 -17.41 -49.88
C LYS A 4 24.64 -16.46 -50.23
N LYS A 5 23.67 -16.28 -49.33
CA LYS A 5 22.61 -15.24 -49.44
C LYS A 5 23.10 -13.92 -48.83
N LYS A 6 22.86 -12.80 -49.54
CA LYS A 6 23.13 -11.41 -49.13
C LYS A 6 22.04 -10.89 -48.18
N ALA A 7 22.44 -10.10 -47.18
CA ALA A 7 21.54 -9.37 -46.27
C ALA A 7 21.04 -8.05 -46.89
N SER A 8 19.77 -7.70 -46.67
CA SER A 8 19.16 -6.43 -47.10
C SER A 8 19.29 -5.34 -46.02
N PHE A 9 19.79 -4.17 -46.40
CA PHE A 9 19.93 -2.99 -45.55
C PHE A 9 18.64 -2.15 -45.61
N ARG A 10 17.98 -1.86 -44.48
CA ARG A 10 16.89 -0.86 -44.41
C ARG A 10 17.50 0.53 -44.10
N PRO A 11 17.07 1.61 -44.77
CA PRO A 11 17.60 2.96 -44.54
C PRO A 11 17.05 3.57 -43.23
N LYS A 12 17.89 4.37 -42.55
CA LYS A 12 17.53 5.14 -41.35
C LYS A 12 16.59 6.32 -41.72
N PRO A 13 15.63 6.69 -40.85
CA PRO A 13 14.71 7.80 -41.12
C PRO A 13 15.44 9.15 -41.17
N LYS A 14 14.94 10.06 -42.02
CA LYS A 14 15.54 11.39 -42.25
C LYS A 14 15.18 12.35 -41.10
N VAL A 15 16.05 13.33 -40.85
CA VAL A 15 16.05 14.28 -39.72
C VAL A 15 14.70 15.02 -39.51
N ASN A 16 13.87 15.19 -40.55
CA ASN A 16 12.56 15.83 -40.44
C ASN A 16 11.47 14.98 -39.75
N ASP A 17 11.61 13.66 -39.66
CA ASP A 17 10.64 12.80 -38.97
C ASP A 17 10.74 12.94 -37.44
N TYR A 18 11.95 13.20 -36.91
CA TYR A 18 12.16 13.36 -35.46
C TYR A 18 11.49 14.61 -34.89
N ALA A 19 11.46 15.71 -35.65
CA ALA A 19 10.79 16.95 -35.23
C ALA A 19 9.25 16.76 -35.19
N THR A 20 8.70 16.03 -36.14
CA THR A 20 7.26 15.74 -36.25
C THR A 20 6.80 14.79 -35.14
N ILE A 21 7.61 13.79 -34.79
CA ILE A 21 7.35 12.87 -33.67
C ILE A 21 7.37 13.63 -32.32
N LYS A 22 8.34 14.52 -32.09
CA LYS A 22 8.40 15.34 -30.87
C LYS A 22 7.19 16.27 -30.74
N LYS A 23 6.77 16.91 -31.84
CA LYS A 23 5.62 17.83 -31.85
C LYS A 23 4.29 17.11 -31.56
N ASN A 24 4.13 15.88 -32.06
CA ASN A 24 2.96 15.04 -31.77
C ASN A 24 2.96 14.49 -30.33
N GLN A 25 4.13 14.17 -29.76
CA GLN A 25 4.25 13.81 -28.33
C GLN A 25 3.91 14.98 -27.41
N GLN A 26 4.29 16.20 -27.78
CA GLN A 26 4.01 17.41 -27.01
C GLN A 26 2.52 17.79 -27.06
N LYS A 27 1.86 17.65 -28.21
CA LYS A 27 0.40 17.79 -28.35
C LYS A 27 -0.38 16.74 -27.54
N ARG A 28 0.07 15.49 -27.51
CA ARG A 28 -0.56 14.43 -26.69
C ARG A 28 -0.40 14.68 -25.19
N LYS A 29 0.76 15.18 -24.75
CA LYS A 29 0.97 15.61 -23.34
C LYS A 29 0.06 16.78 -22.96
N GLN A 30 -0.13 17.74 -23.86
CA GLN A 30 -1.05 18.88 -23.62
C GLN A 30 -2.51 18.43 -23.58
N ALA A 31 -2.93 17.50 -24.44
CA ALA A 31 -4.28 16.93 -24.41
C ALA A 31 -4.54 16.09 -23.16
N ALA A 32 -3.57 15.29 -22.72
CA ALA A 32 -3.67 14.53 -21.46
C ALA A 32 -3.71 15.45 -20.23
N SER A 33 -2.96 16.57 -20.26
CA SER A 33 -3.03 17.59 -19.20
C SER A 33 -4.35 18.36 -19.20
N ALA A 34 -5.00 18.54 -20.35
CA ALA A 34 -6.32 19.17 -20.43
C ALA A 34 -7.43 18.24 -19.92
N LEU A 35 -7.39 16.95 -20.30
CA LEU A 35 -8.29 15.92 -19.78
C LEU A 35 -8.14 15.69 -18.28
N ALA A 36 -6.91 15.82 -17.75
CA ALA A 36 -6.67 15.78 -16.30
C ALA A 36 -7.28 16.99 -15.58
N LYS A 37 -7.23 18.19 -16.19
CA LYS A 37 -7.84 19.41 -15.64
C LYS A 37 -9.36 19.39 -15.69
N ASP A 38 -9.95 18.84 -16.75
CA ASP A 38 -11.41 18.70 -16.85
C ASP A 38 -11.94 17.71 -15.81
N ASN A 39 -11.22 16.61 -15.54
CA ASN A 39 -11.55 15.69 -14.45
C ASN A 39 -11.31 16.29 -13.05
N GLU A 40 -10.29 17.15 -12.88
CA GLU A 40 -10.08 17.91 -11.63
C GLU A 40 -11.22 18.89 -11.34
N ALA A 41 -11.75 19.57 -12.37
CA ALA A 41 -12.86 20.50 -12.23
C ALA A 41 -14.21 19.79 -11.97
N GLN A 42 -14.39 18.58 -12.50
CA GLN A 42 -15.60 17.78 -12.28
C GLN A 42 -15.63 17.17 -10.87
N ASP A 43 -14.48 16.73 -10.32
CA ASP A 43 -14.35 16.21 -8.94
C ASP A 43 -14.38 17.32 -7.85
N GLU A 44 -14.12 18.58 -8.20
CA GLU A 44 -14.24 19.73 -7.27
C GLU A 44 -15.69 20.08 -6.90
N LEU A 45 -16.66 19.62 -7.70
CA LEU A 45 -18.09 19.89 -7.54
C LEU A 45 -18.84 18.84 -6.71
N ASP A 46 -18.21 17.71 -6.39
CA ASP A 46 -18.81 16.72 -5.49
C ASP A 46 -18.66 17.16 -4.04
N ASN A 47 -19.78 17.66 -3.49
CA ASN A 47 -20.05 18.02 -2.11
C ASN A 47 -19.00 17.48 -1.12
N LYS A 48 -18.16 18.35 -0.54
CA LYS A 48 -17.41 18.05 0.69
C LYS A 48 -18.42 17.88 1.82
N PRO A 49 -18.73 16.66 2.32
CA PRO A 49 -19.33 16.60 3.64
C PRO A 49 -18.31 17.17 4.63
N ALA A 50 -18.74 18.09 5.49
CA ALA A 50 -17.92 18.51 6.61
C ALA A 50 -17.63 17.26 7.47
N LEU A 51 -16.34 16.92 7.61
CA LEU A 51 -15.91 15.83 8.51
C LEU A 51 -16.38 16.13 9.93
N SER A 52 -16.77 15.10 10.68
CA SER A 52 -17.23 15.30 12.05
C SER A 52 -16.07 15.73 12.96
N ASP A 53 -16.37 16.43 14.06
CA ASP A 53 -15.38 16.76 15.10
C ASP A 53 -14.63 15.52 15.61
N ASN A 54 -15.28 14.36 15.60
CA ASN A 54 -14.68 13.10 16.00
C ASN A 54 -13.62 12.64 14.98
N ASP A 55 -13.94 12.72 13.68
CA ASP A 55 -12.99 12.35 12.62
C ASP A 55 -11.76 13.25 12.65
N GLN A 56 -11.95 14.56 12.84
CA GLN A 56 -10.84 15.50 12.97
C GLN A 56 -9.94 15.15 14.16
N LYS A 57 -10.52 14.83 15.33
CA LYS A 57 -9.76 14.41 16.51
C LYS A 57 -8.99 13.11 16.26
N GLN A 58 -9.59 12.16 15.55
CA GLN A 58 -8.92 10.92 15.18
C GLN A 58 -7.76 11.16 14.21
N GLN A 59 -7.97 12.00 13.19
CA GLN A 59 -6.90 12.38 12.26
C GLN A 59 -5.75 13.07 13.01
N GLN A 60 -6.05 14.03 13.89
CA GLN A 60 -5.03 14.70 14.70
C GLN A 60 -4.25 13.70 15.56
N ARG A 61 -4.94 12.74 16.20
CA ARG A 61 -4.28 11.72 17.03
C ARG A 61 -3.27 10.89 16.22
N VAL A 62 -3.58 10.57 14.96
CA VAL A 62 -2.64 9.90 14.04
C VAL A 62 -1.45 10.79 13.71
N LEU A 63 -1.68 12.07 13.40
CA LEU A 63 -0.59 13.03 13.15
C LEU A 63 0.33 13.19 14.35
N ASP A 64 -0.23 13.20 15.57
CA ASP A 64 0.52 13.32 16.81
C ASP A 64 1.46 12.13 17.04
N ILE A 65 1.13 10.92 16.56
CA ILE A 65 2.04 9.76 16.60
C ILE A 65 3.33 10.10 15.85
N PHE A 66 3.23 10.61 14.62
CA PHE A 66 4.39 11.01 13.83
C PHE A 66 5.10 12.22 14.44
N ARG A 67 4.37 13.22 14.95
CA ARG A 67 4.94 14.40 15.60
C ARG A 67 5.84 14.01 16.77
N HIS A 68 5.37 13.11 17.62
CA HIS A 68 6.13 12.67 18.79
C HIS A 68 7.30 11.78 18.38
N ALA A 69 7.07 10.78 17.52
CA ALA A 69 8.09 9.84 17.08
C ALA A 69 9.27 10.52 16.35
N PHE A 70 9.01 11.60 15.62
CA PHE A 70 9.99 12.29 14.78
C PHE A 70 10.21 13.75 15.18
N SER A 71 9.97 14.08 16.45
CA SER A 71 10.12 15.45 16.95
C SER A 71 11.51 16.04 16.70
N GLU A 72 12.57 15.25 16.89
CA GLU A 72 13.96 15.65 16.61
C GLU A 72 14.16 15.98 15.13
N ALA A 73 13.71 15.11 14.22
CA ALA A 73 13.79 15.34 12.78
C ALA A 73 12.97 16.57 12.34
N LEU A 74 11.76 16.73 12.87
CA LEU A 74 10.85 17.84 12.55
C LEU A 74 11.35 19.20 13.05
N THR A 75 12.19 19.22 14.08
CA THR A 75 12.78 20.45 14.65
C THR A 75 14.24 20.67 14.24
N SER A 76 14.83 19.73 13.51
CA SER A 76 16.22 19.81 13.06
C SER A 76 16.44 20.99 12.11
N SER A 77 17.58 21.66 12.26
CA SER A 77 18.04 22.69 11.32
C SER A 77 18.38 22.12 9.93
N THR A 78 18.65 20.81 9.83
CA THR A 78 18.95 20.14 8.55
C THR A 78 17.71 19.66 7.80
N LEU A 79 16.53 19.67 8.44
CA LEU A 79 15.29 19.10 7.89
C LEU A 79 15.04 19.51 6.43
N THR A 80 15.15 20.81 6.14
CA THR A 80 14.88 21.33 4.79
C THR A 80 15.86 20.78 3.76
N THR A 81 17.15 20.74 4.09
CA THR A 81 18.21 20.25 3.20
C THR A 81 18.05 18.75 2.95
N THR A 82 17.86 17.98 4.02
CA THR A 82 17.65 16.52 3.95
C THR A 82 16.38 16.20 3.15
N LEU A 83 15.29 16.95 3.37
CA LEU A 83 14.05 16.78 2.60
C LEU A 83 14.24 17.02 1.10
N GLN A 84 15.03 18.03 0.72
CA GLN A 84 15.32 18.27 -0.71
C GLN A 84 16.19 17.16 -1.32
N SER A 85 17.15 16.62 -0.56
CA SER A 85 17.94 15.46 -0.98
C SER A 85 17.05 14.25 -1.28
N VAL A 86 16.11 13.94 -0.36
CA VAL A 86 15.14 12.86 -0.55
C VAL A 86 14.25 13.11 -1.76
N LYS A 87 13.69 14.33 -1.91
CA LYS A 87 12.86 14.70 -3.07
C LYS A 87 13.61 14.50 -4.39
N GLN A 88 14.87 14.90 -4.45
CA GLN A 88 15.69 14.72 -5.64
C GLN A 88 15.94 13.24 -5.93
N ALA A 89 16.26 12.43 -4.93
CA ALA A 89 16.42 10.99 -5.09
C ALA A 89 15.15 10.29 -5.60
N LEU A 90 13.98 10.64 -5.05
CA LEU A 90 12.69 10.14 -5.52
C LEU A 90 12.38 10.58 -6.96
N TYR A 91 12.68 11.82 -7.31
CA TYR A 91 12.52 12.33 -8.68
C TYR A 91 13.40 11.57 -9.68
N ASP A 92 14.65 11.28 -9.30
CA ASP A 92 15.61 10.53 -10.10
C ASP A 92 15.32 9.01 -10.12
N ARG A 93 14.31 8.55 -9.35
CA ARG A 93 13.99 7.13 -9.13
C ARG A 93 15.16 6.33 -8.55
N ASP A 94 15.99 7.00 -7.76
CA ASP A 94 17.12 6.43 -7.05
C ASP A 94 16.70 6.09 -5.62
N PHE A 95 15.91 5.01 -5.49
CA PHE A 95 15.32 4.58 -4.23
C PHE A 95 16.38 4.12 -3.22
N ALA A 96 17.50 3.56 -3.69
CA ALA A 96 18.63 3.21 -2.82
C ALA A 96 19.21 4.45 -2.12
N ARG A 97 19.36 5.58 -2.83
CA ARG A 97 19.76 6.85 -2.21
C ARG A 97 18.66 7.46 -1.34
N ALA A 98 17.39 7.34 -1.74
CA ALA A 98 16.27 7.88 -0.97
C ALA A 98 16.05 7.16 0.37
N PHE A 99 16.28 5.84 0.40
CA PHE A 99 15.86 4.98 1.51
C PHE A 99 17.00 4.19 2.17
N GLY A 100 18.23 4.27 1.65
CA GLY A 100 19.39 3.61 2.25
C GLY A 100 20.01 4.34 3.43
N ASP A 101 19.72 5.63 3.58
CA ASP A 101 20.23 6.48 4.67
C ASP A 101 19.17 6.61 5.79
N PRO A 102 19.48 6.23 7.05
CA PRO A 102 18.57 6.41 8.17
C PRO A 102 18.05 7.84 8.37
N GLU A 103 18.86 8.88 8.11
CA GLU A 103 18.39 10.27 8.25
C GLU A 103 17.35 10.60 7.17
N HIS A 104 17.58 10.14 5.93
CA HIS A 104 16.62 10.26 4.85
C HIS A 104 15.31 9.53 5.16
N LEU A 105 15.39 8.31 5.70
CA LEU A 105 14.22 7.52 6.08
C LEU A 105 13.38 8.24 7.15
N GLU A 106 14.03 8.81 8.16
CA GLU A 106 13.34 9.51 9.24
C GLU A 106 12.63 10.78 8.72
N VAL A 107 13.32 11.58 7.91
CA VAL A 107 12.73 12.77 7.27
C VAL A 107 11.61 12.38 6.31
N TYR A 108 11.78 11.28 5.56
CA TYR A 108 10.74 10.76 4.69
C TYR A 108 9.49 10.33 5.49
N ALA A 109 9.71 9.57 6.57
CA ALA A 109 8.65 9.10 7.45
C ALA A 109 7.90 10.26 8.09
N ALA A 110 8.61 11.31 8.52
CA ALA A 110 8.00 12.50 9.08
C ALA A 110 7.20 13.32 8.05
N ARG A 111 7.62 13.35 6.78
CA ARG A 111 6.97 14.21 5.76
C ARG A 111 5.83 13.53 4.99
N TRP A 112 5.97 12.28 4.59
CA TRP A 112 5.02 11.64 3.66
C TRP A 112 4.16 10.56 4.31
N SER A 113 4.65 9.90 5.37
CA SER A 113 3.87 8.86 6.04
C SER A 113 2.64 9.35 6.81
N PRO A 114 2.55 10.58 7.36
CA PRO A 114 1.36 10.99 8.13
C PRO A 114 0.08 11.01 7.29
N THR A 115 0.07 11.69 6.14
CA THR A 115 -1.07 11.67 5.22
C THR A 115 -1.36 10.26 4.73
N ARG A 116 -0.32 9.49 4.39
CA ARG A 116 -0.50 8.11 3.91
C ARG A 116 -1.13 7.22 4.97
N ALA A 117 -0.73 7.33 6.23
CA ALA A 117 -1.32 6.58 7.34
C ALA A 117 -2.81 6.91 7.51
N LEU A 118 -3.18 8.19 7.41
CA LEU A 118 -4.58 8.62 7.45
C LEU A 118 -5.39 8.02 6.28
N CYS A 119 -4.84 8.05 5.08
CA CYS A 119 -5.47 7.46 3.91
C CYS A 119 -5.59 5.93 4.04
N TYR A 120 -4.53 5.26 4.46
CA TYR A 120 -4.52 3.80 4.59
C TYR A 120 -5.47 3.33 5.68
N ALA A 121 -5.59 4.06 6.80
CA ALA A 121 -6.60 3.79 7.82
C ALA A 121 -8.02 3.90 7.24
N SER A 122 -8.29 4.94 6.44
CA SER A 122 -9.57 5.08 5.73
C SER A 122 -9.81 3.97 4.71
N VAL A 123 -8.77 3.48 4.04
CA VAL A 123 -8.87 2.32 3.13
C VAL A 123 -9.17 1.04 3.91
N LEU A 124 -8.54 0.80 5.06
CA LEU A 124 -8.83 -0.35 5.92
C LEU A 124 -10.28 -0.31 6.41
N GLU A 125 -10.78 0.85 6.82
CA GLU A 125 -12.18 1.01 7.21
C GLU A 125 -13.16 0.78 6.04
N ARG A 126 -12.81 1.23 4.83
CA ARG A 126 -13.60 0.97 3.61
C ARG A 126 -13.78 -0.53 3.35
N ILE A 127 -12.72 -1.32 3.56
CA ILE A 127 -12.73 -2.76 3.28
C ILE A 127 -13.05 -3.61 4.51
N LYS A 128 -13.51 -3.00 5.60
CA LYS A 128 -13.68 -3.65 6.90
C LYS A 128 -14.50 -4.93 6.83
N GLU A 129 -15.62 -4.92 6.10
CA GLU A 129 -16.48 -6.10 5.90
C GLU A 129 -15.71 -7.28 5.25
N HIS A 130 -14.70 -6.99 4.43
CA HIS A 130 -13.82 -8.01 3.86
C HIS A 130 -12.74 -8.48 4.83
N LEU A 131 -12.38 -7.68 5.84
CA LEU A 131 -11.36 -8.00 6.86
C LEU A 131 -11.90 -8.81 8.04
N GLU A 132 -13.20 -8.73 8.32
CA GLU A 132 -13.86 -9.46 9.41
C GLU A 132 -13.59 -10.99 9.32
N PRO A 133 -13.77 -11.67 8.16
CA PRO A 133 -13.48 -13.10 8.05
C PRO A 133 -12.00 -13.47 8.23
N LEU A 134 -11.07 -12.52 8.09
CA LEU A 134 -9.64 -12.76 8.32
C LEU A 134 -9.26 -12.63 9.79
N SER A 135 -10.10 -11.97 10.57
CA SER A 135 -9.85 -11.66 11.98
C SER A 135 -10.45 -12.72 12.90
N ASP A 136 -11.48 -13.43 12.45
CA ASP A 136 -12.05 -14.57 13.12
C ASP A 136 -11.13 -15.79 12.94
N GLY A 137 -10.43 -16.18 14.01
CA GLY A 137 -9.59 -17.38 13.99
C GLY A 137 -10.40 -18.62 13.62
N ASP A 138 -9.72 -19.62 13.05
CA ASP A 138 -10.28 -20.87 12.52
C ASP A 138 -11.50 -21.37 13.31
N GLU A 139 -12.59 -21.66 12.61
CA GLU A 139 -13.82 -22.24 13.15
C GLU A 139 -13.58 -23.72 13.53
N THR A 140 -12.75 -23.98 14.54
CA THR A 140 -12.92 -25.22 15.30
C THR A 140 -14.14 -25.02 16.19
N GLU A 141 -15.26 -25.58 15.74
CA GLU A 141 -16.53 -25.74 16.47
C GLU A 141 -16.31 -26.19 17.92
N THR A 142 -16.12 -25.24 18.82
CA THR A 142 -16.39 -25.46 20.23
C THR A 142 -17.42 -24.42 20.62
N GLU A 143 -18.66 -24.88 20.72
CA GLU A 143 -19.79 -24.15 21.29
C GLU A 143 -19.46 -23.81 22.76
N SER A 144 -18.69 -22.76 22.99
CA SER A 144 -18.51 -22.21 24.33
C SER A 144 -19.69 -21.28 24.64
N THR A 145 -20.58 -21.74 25.52
CA THR A 145 -21.80 -21.07 26.00
C THR A 145 -21.55 -19.90 26.97
N THR A 146 -20.43 -19.18 26.82
CA THR A 146 -20.08 -18.03 27.66
C THR A 146 -19.99 -16.75 26.83
N ASP A 147 -20.64 -15.69 27.32
CA ASP A 147 -20.78 -14.31 26.76
C ASP A 147 -19.44 -13.55 26.58
N THR A 148 -18.32 -14.25 26.51
CA THR A 148 -16.99 -13.72 26.24
C THR A 148 -16.76 -13.65 24.73
N GLN A 149 -16.73 -12.43 24.18
CA GLN A 149 -16.40 -12.19 22.77
C GLN A 149 -15.09 -12.88 22.37
N LYS A 150 -15.11 -13.65 21.27
CA LYS A 150 -13.95 -14.38 20.74
C LYS A 150 -12.83 -13.38 20.40
N PRO A 151 -11.56 -13.63 20.80
CA PRO A 151 -10.45 -12.78 20.42
C PRO A 151 -10.29 -12.76 18.89
N GLN A 152 -10.23 -11.57 18.31
CA GLN A 152 -10.05 -11.36 16.87
C GLN A 152 -8.65 -10.79 16.60
N ASN A 153 -7.93 -11.29 15.60
CA ASN A 153 -6.60 -10.79 15.27
C ASN A 153 -6.42 -10.61 13.77
N LEU A 154 -6.39 -9.35 13.32
CA LEU A 154 -6.10 -9.03 11.93
C LEU A 154 -4.60 -9.18 11.66
N ARG A 155 -4.24 -10.15 10.83
CA ARG A 155 -2.87 -10.38 10.39
C ARG A 155 -2.58 -9.66 9.08
N ILE A 156 -1.50 -8.89 9.05
CA ILE A 156 -1.05 -8.13 7.88
C ILE A 156 0.40 -8.48 7.52
N LEU A 157 0.66 -8.75 6.24
CA LEU A 157 1.99 -8.67 5.64
C LEU A 157 2.06 -7.43 4.75
N SER A 158 2.86 -6.45 5.13
CA SER A 158 3.06 -5.21 4.38
C SER A 158 4.37 -5.27 3.60
N VAL A 159 4.30 -5.13 2.27
CA VAL A 159 5.45 -5.19 1.37
C VAL A 159 5.82 -3.80 0.87
N GLY A 160 7.05 -3.37 1.13
CA GLY A 160 7.63 -2.14 0.60
C GLY A 160 7.17 -0.86 1.29
N GLY A 161 6.87 -0.98 2.58
CA GLY A 161 6.39 0.08 3.45
C GLY A 161 6.55 -0.34 4.91
N GLY A 162 6.44 0.63 5.82
CA GLY A 162 6.76 0.45 7.23
C GLY A 162 6.01 1.44 8.10
N ALA A 163 6.32 2.72 7.91
CA ALA A 163 5.84 3.78 8.79
C ALA A 163 4.33 4.05 8.68
N ALA A 164 3.81 4.20 7.46
CA ALA A 164 2.41 4.56 7.25
C ALA A 164 1.47 3.38 7.55
N GLU A 165 1.87 2.18 7.16
CA GLU A 165 1.12 0.93 7.29
C GLU A 165 0.95 0.52 8.74
N LEU A 166 2.02 0.64 9.54
CA LEU A 166 1.97 0.40 10.98
C LEU A 166 1.00 1.33 11.69
N VAL A 167 1.11 2.65 11.43
CA VAL A 167 0.24 3.63 12.10
C VAL A 167 -1.20 3.52 11.62
N ALA A 168 -1.41 3.19 10.34
CA ALA A 168 -2.75 2.92 9.81
C ALA A 168 -3.42 1.73 10.49
N LEU A 169 -2.70 0.61 10.70
CA LEU A 169 -3.21 -0.51 11.48
C LEU A 169 -3.52 -0.11 12.92
N GLY A 170 -2.61 0.64 13.56
CA GLY A 170 -2.84 1.15 14.92
C GLY A 170 -4.10 2.01 15.03
N ALA A 171 -4.33 2.90 14.06
CA ALA A 171 -5.53 3.71 13.97
C ALA A 171 -6.79 2.85 13.76
N PHE A 172 -6.73 1.88 12.85
CA PHE A 172 -7.83 0.95 12.56
C PHE A 172 -8.22 0.12 13.80
N VAL A 173 -7.25 -0.46 14.50
CA VAL A 173 -7.47 -1.23 15.74
C VAL A 173 -8.01 -0.35 16.88
N ASN A 174 -7.61 0.92 16.94
CA ASN A 174 -8.16 1.85 17.92
C ASN A 174 -9.65 2.18 17.63
N GLN A 175 -10.00 2.41 16.36
CA GLN A 175 -11.38 2.68 15.94
C GLN A 175 -12.30 1.46 16.04
N ASN A 176 -11.71 0.26 15.96
CA ASN A 176 -12.39 -1.02 16.10
C ASN A 176 -11.93 -1.68 17.41
N PRO A 177 -12.48 -1.29 18.57
CA PRO A 177 -12.01 -1.72 19.89
C PRO A 177 -12.17 -3.24 20.11
N SER A 178 -11.80 -3.70 21.32
CA SER A 178 -11.89 -5.11 21.74
C SER A 178 -13.17 -5.80 21.22
N PRO A 179 -13.06 -7.02 20.67
CA PRO A 179 -11.95 -7.97 20.82
C PRO A 179 -10.82 -7.89 19.79
N LEU A 180 -10.84 -6.92 18.86
CA LEU A 180 -9.87 -6.87 17.76
C LEU A 180 -8.45 -6.50 18.22
N SER A 181 -7.45 -7.26 17.80
CA SER A 181 -6.03 -6.93 17.81
C SER A 181 -5.47 -6.92 16.39
N GLY A 182 -4.29 -6.33 16.22
CA GLY A 182 -3.57 -6.29 14.95
C GLY A 182 -2.17 -6.89 15.07
N SER A 183 -1.79 -7.71 14.10
CA SER A 183 -0.44 -8.24 13.96
C SER A 183 0.11 -7.88 12.57
N ILE A 184 1.18 -7.12 12.49
CA ILE A 184 1.78 -6.71 11.22
C ILE A 184 3.23 -7.16 11.09
N THR A 185 3.53 -7.82 9.97
CA THR A 185 4.90 -8.02 9.50
C THR A 185 5.20 -7.02 8.40
N LEU A 186 6.18 -6.17 8.62
CA LEU A 186 6.65 -5.15 7.70
C LEU A 186 7.90 -5.69 6.99
N LEU A 187 7.84 -5.80 5.66
CA LEU A 187 8.91 -6.34 4.82
C LEU A 187 9.39 -5.26 3.85
N ASP A 188 10.65 -4.86 3.97
CA ASP A 188 11.25 -3.84 3.10
C ASP A 188 12.75 -4.10 2.91
N SER A 189 13.33 -3.62 1.80
CA SER A 189 14.77 -3.72 1.57
C SER A 189 15.58 -2.66 2.35
N GLY A 190 14.96 -1.52 2.66
CA GLY A 190 15.54 -0.42 3.43
C GLY A 190 15.59 -0.69 4.94
N PRO A 191 16.48 -0.05 5.69
CA PRO A 191 16.67 -0.29 7.13
C PRO A 191 15.62 0.44 8.01
N TRP A 192 14.35 0.03 7.95
CA TRP A 192 13.25 0.69 8.66
C TRP A 192 13.11 0.34 10.15
N GLU A 193 13.91 -0.58 10.69
CA GLU A 193 13.81 -1.10 12.07
C GLU A 193 13.64 0.01 13.12
N THR A 194 14.51 1.03 13.09
CA THR A 194 14.46 2.14 14.06
C THR A 194 13.18 2.98 13.93
N ILE A 195 12.70 3.20 12.70
CA ILE A 195 11.48 3.94 12.42
C ILE A 195 10.26 3.17 12.95
N VAL A 196 10.23 1.86 12.69
CA VAL A 196 9.19 0.94 13.17
C VAL A 196 9.17 0.90 14.70
N ALA A 197 10.33 0.83 15.36
CA ALA A 197 10.43 0.83 16.82
C ALA A 197 9.93 2.15 17.44
N LYS A 198 10.32 3.31 16.86
CA LYS A 198 9.85 4.64 17.28
C LYS A 198 8.32 4.74 17.19
N LEU A 199 7.74 4.32 16.07
CA LEU A 199 6.30 4.38 15.83
C LEU A 199 5.51 3.37 16.68
N THR A 200 6.03 2.15 16.87
CA THR A 200 5.42 1.16 17.77
C THR A 200 5.36 1.71 19.19
N THR A 201 6.45 2.34 19.66
CA THR A 201 6.50 2.99 20.98
C THR A 201 5.48 4.13 21.05
N ALA A 202 5.42 5.01 20.06
CA ALA A 202 4.49 6.13 20.03
C ALA A 202 3.01 5.68 19.99
N LEU A 203 2.69 4.57 19.31
CA LEU A 203 1.34 4.00 19.27
C LEU A 203 0.91 3.39 20.61
N THR A 204 1.85 2.78 21.32
CA THR A 204 1.58 1.91 22.48
C THR A 204 1.89 2.55 23.84
N THR A 205 2.39 3.78 23.85
CA THR A 205 2.63 4.55 25.06
C THR A 205 1.76 5.82 25.10
N PRO A 206 1.29 6.26 26.28
CA PRO A 206 0.61 7.55 26.39
C PRO A 206 1.52 8.69 25.93
N PRO A 207 1.01 9.64 25.12
CA PRO A 207 1.83 10.74 24.63
C PRO A 207 2.36 11.62 25.76
N PRO A 208 3.47 12.35 25.53
CA PRO A 208 3.98 13.31 26.50
C PRO A 208 2.91 14.36 26.83
N VAL A 209 2.67 14.59 28.12
CA VAL A 209 1.76 15.64 28.61
C VAL A 209 2.55 16.79 29.20
N SER A 210 2.10 18.02 28.92
CA SER A 210 2.68 19.22 29.51
C SER A 210 2.63 19.17 31.04
N LYS A 211 3.67 19.69 31.71
CA LYS A 211 3.69 19.87 33.17
C LYS A 211 2.46 20.65 33.66
N TYR A 212 1.99 21.59 32.84
CA TYR A 212 0.83 22.47 33.11
C TYR A 212 -0.50 21.90 32.61
N ALA A 213 -0.53 20.66 32.09
CA ALA A 213 -1.78 20.03 31.69
C ALA A 213 -2.71 19.87 32.90
N SER A 214 -4.02 20.05 32.67
CA SER A 214 -5.05 19.87 33.68
C SER A 214 -5.08 18.43 34.18
N GLU A 215 -5.61 18.21 35.38
CA GLU A 215 -5.78 16.86 35.94
C GLU A 215 -6.63 15.96 35.03
N ALA A 216 -7.66 16.51 34.41
CA ALA A 216 -8.50 15.80 33.44
C ALA A 216 -7.68 15.28 32.25
N VAL A 217 -6.80 16.11 31.66
CA VAL A 217 -5.94 15.71 30.53
C VAL A 217 -4.93 14.64 30.97
N LYS A 218 -4.38 14.76 32.19
CA LYS A 218 -3.46 13.75 32.74
C LYS A 218 -4.16 12.41 32.97
N LEU A 219 -5.40 12.42 33.46
CA LEU A 219 -6.19 11.22 33.72
C LEU A 219 -6.68 10.54 32.43
N SER A 220 -7.00 11.32 31.39
CA SER A 220 -7.40 10.78 30.09
C SER A 220 -6.22 10.45 29.17
N ASN A 221 -4.97 10.61 29.63
CA ASN A 221 -3.80 10.37 28.81
C ASN A 221 -3.59 8.87 28.60
N ALA A 222 -3.87 8.40 27.39
CA ALA A 222 -3.79 6.99 27.04
C ALA A 222 -3.09 6.79 25.70
N ALA A 223 -2.37 5.67 25.60
CA ALA A 223 -1.82 5.18 24.34
C ALA A 223 -2.91 5.05 23.27
N MET A 224 -2.54 5.14 21.99
CA MET A 224 -3.48 4.92 20.89
C MET A 224 -4.03 3.49 20.92
N VAL A 225 -3.14 2.52 21.10
CA VAL A 225 -3.49 1.10 21.20
C VAL A 225 -2.75 0.49 22.39
N PRO A 226 -3.38 -0.30 23.27
CA PRO A 226 -2.67 -1.05 24.30
C PRO A 226 -1.58 -1.95 23.69
N PRO A 227 -0.40 -2.12 24.31
CA PRO A 227 0.65 -3.00 23.80
C PRO A 227 0.17 -4.44 23.53
N SER A 228 -0.82 -4.94 24.28
CA SER A 228 -1.41 -6.27 24.09
C SER A 228 -2.25 -6.43 22.82
N ARG A 229 -2.65 -5.33 22.18
CA ARG A 229 -3.52 -5.32 20.99
C ARG A 229 -2.77 -5.04 19.68
N LEU A 230 -1.46 -4.77 19.74
CA LEU A 230 -0.66 -4.49 18.55
C LEU A 230 0.67 -5.25 18.60
N THR A 231 0.86 -6.19 17.67
CA THR A 231 2.11 -6.91 17.47
C THR A 231 2.76 -6.46 16.18
N THR A 232 4.05 -6.11 16.23
CA THR A 232 4.81 -5.62 15.08
C THR A 232 6.07 -6.44 14.90
N THR A 233 6.39 -6.81 13.66
CA THR A 233 7.63 -7.47 13.28
C THR A 233 8.18 -6.77 12.05
N PHE A 234 9.46 -6.40 12.05
CA PHE A 234 10.14 -5.89 10.86
C PHE A 234 11.11 -6.94 10.32
N ARG A 235 11.17 -7.05 8.99
CA ARG A 235 12.13 -7.90 8.28
C ARG A 235 12.77 -7.09 7.17
N GLN A 236 14.06 -6.80 7.32
CA GLN A 236 14.83 -6.16 6.26
C GLN A 236 15.25 -7.19 5.21
N GLN A 237 14.49 -7.30 4.12
CA GLN A 237 14.79 -8.21 3.02
C GLN A 237 14.12 -7.72 1.73
N ASP A 238 14.81 -7.85 0.59
CA ASP A 238 14.22 -7.56 -0.72
C ASP A 238 13.22 -8.66 -1.09
N VAL A 239 11.93 -8.31 -1.19
CA VAL A 239 10.84 -9.22 -1.55
C VAL A 239 11.06 -9.91 -2.90
N LEU A 240 11.78 -9.26 -3.83
CA LEU A 240 12.07 -9.80 -5.16
C LEU A 240 13.15 -10.89 -5.14
N THR A 241 13.77 -11.15 -3.99
CA THR A 241 14.71 -12.26 -3.77
C THR A 241 14.04 -13.49 -3.16
N PHE A 242 12.77 -13.41 -2.77
CA PHE A 242 12.05 -14.54 -2.19
C PHE A 242 11.79 -15.62 -3.25
N ASP A 243 12.10 -16.85 -2.87
CA ASP A 243 11.71 -18.06 -3.59
C ASP A 243 10.43 -18.66 -3.01
N LYS A 244 10.01 -19.81 -3.56
CA LYS A 244 8.79 -20.51 -3.13
C LYS A 244 8.88 -21.02 -1.68
N ASP A 245 10.09 -21.27 -1.18
CA ASP A 245 10.32 -21.85 0.14
C ASP A 245 10.36 -20.77 1.24
N SER A 246 10.61 -19.52 0.85
CA SER A 246 10.67 -18.38 1.77
C SER A 246 9.29 -17.92 2.25
N PHE A 247 8.26 -18.00 1.40
CA PHE A 247 6.91 -17.49 1.70
C PHE A 247 6.15 -18.25 2.80
N PRO A 248 6.16 -19.59 2.88
CA PRO A 248 5.44 -20.33 3.92
C PRO A 248 5.77 -19.86 5.34
N SER A 249 7.04 -19.54 5.61
CA SER A 249 7.48 -19.01 6.91
C SER A 249 6.91 -17.63 7.25
N LEU A 250 6.61 -16.82 6.23
CA LEU A 250 6.13 -15.45 6.35
C LEU A 250 4.60 -15.38 6.40
N LEU A 251 3.94 -16.20 5.59
CA LEU A 251 2.48 -16.22 5.45
C LEU A 251 1.82 -17.07 6.54
N GLY A 252 2.46 -18.17 6.94
CA GLY A 252 1.83 -19.18 7.80
C GLY A 252 0.67 -19.88 7.11
N THR A 253 -0.28 -20.39 7.89
CA THR A 253 -1.41 -21.20 7.39
C THR A 253 -2.77 -20.51 7.49
N THR A 254 -2.88 -19.44 8.28
CA THR A 254 -4.14 -18.69 8.48
C THR A 254 -4.28 -17.59 7.43
N PRO A 255 -5.50 -17.31 6.94
CA PRO A 255 -5.77 -16.17 6.08
C PRO A 255 -5.20 -14.85 6.63
N LEU A 256 -4.66 -14.02 5.75
CA LEU A 256 -4.09 -12.72 6.11
C LEU A 256 -4.32 -11.67 5.02
N LEU A 257 -4.16 -10.40 5.39
CA LEU A 257 -4.12 -9.29 4.44
C LEU A 257 -2.67 -9.06 3.99
N VAL A 258 -2.40 -9.16 2.70
CA VAL A 258 -1.13 -8.72 2.09
C VAL A 258 -1.34 -7.33 1.49
N THR A 259 -0.48 -6.37 1.81
CA THR A 259 -0.57 -5.00 1.27
C THR A 259 0.66 -4.65 0.42
N ILE A 260 0.42 -3.96 -0.70
CA ILE A 260 1.45 -3.32 -1.53
C ILE A 260 0.97 -1.88 -1.77
N LEU A 261 1.46 -0.93 -0.96
CA LEU A 261 0.93 0.44 -0.93
C LEU A 261 1.99 1.45 -1.40
N PHE A 262 1.81 1.99 -2.61
CA PHE A 262 2.74 2.90 -3.30
C PHE A 262 4.14 2.29 -3.59
N THR A 263 4.24 0.96 -3.59
CA THR A 263 5.48 0.23 -3.89
C THR A 263 5.43 -0.53 -5.22
N LEU A 264 4.23 -0.86 -5.72
CA LEU A 264 4.12 -1.73 -6.91
C LEU A 264 4.85 -1.13 -8.11
N ASN A 265 4.65 0.15 -8.38
CA ASN A 265 5.35 0.85 -9.45
C ASN A 265 6.88 0.85 -9.29
N GLU A 266 7.40 0.94 -8.07
CA GLU A 266 8.84 0.84 -7.79
C GLU A 266 9.38 -0.53 -8.16
N LEU A 267 8.71 -1.62 -7.74
CA LEU A 267 9.13 -2.99 -8.04
C LEU A 267 9.27 -3.22 -9.54
N PHE A 268 8.29 -2.80 -10.34
CA PHE A 268 8.30 -2.98 -11.79
C PHE A 268 9.26 -2.02 -12.52
N THR A 269 9.42 -0.80 -12.01
CA THR A 269 10.31 0.19 -12.64
C THR A 269 11.78 -0.18 -12.44
N THR A 270 12.16 -0.65 -11.26
CA THR A 270 13.55 -0.92 -10.90
C THR A 270 14.04 -2.28 -11.41
N SER A 271 13.18 -3.29 -11.35
CA SER A 271 13.55 -4.69 -11.62
C SER A 271 13.01 -5.25 -12.93
N GLY A 272 12.31 -4.41 -13.71
CA GLY A 272 11.58 -4.84 -14.89
C GLY A 272 10.39 -5.74 -14.53
N ILE A 273 9.81 -6.40 -15.53
CA ILE A 273 8.57 -7.19 -15.35
C ILE A 273 8.83 -8.54 -14.69
N GLY A 274 9.98 -9.18 -15.00
CA GLY A 274 10.23 -10.57 -14.65
C GLY A 274 10.21 -10.85 -13.14
N LYS A 275 11.04 -10.15 -12.36
CA LYS A 275 11.13 -10.42 -10.91
C LYS A 275 9.82 -10.14 -10.15
N PRO A 276 9.14 -8.99 -10.36
CA PRO A 276 7.87 -8.74 -9.70
C PRO A 276 6.77 -9.73 -10.12
N THR A 277 6.74 -10.15 -11.40
CA THR A 277 5.84 -11.23 -11.83
C THR A 277 6.14 -12.54 -11.09
N THR A 278 7.41 -12.96 -11.02
CA THR A 278 7.80 -14.16 -10.27
C THR A 278 7.41 -14.06 -8.80
N PHE A 279 7.63 -12.90 -8.17
CA PHE A 279 7.18 -12.62 -6.81
C PHE A 279 5.67 -12.84 -6.64
N LEU A 280 4.84 -12.21 -7.47
CA LEU A 280 3.38 -12.33 -7.40
C LEU A 280 2.91 -13.78 -7.62
N LEU A 281 3.55 -14.51 -8.54
CA LEU A 281 3.25 -15.92 -8.79
C LEU A 281 3.65 -16.82 -7.61
N ASN A 282 4.81 -16.59 -6.99
CA ASN A 282 5.24 -17.33 -5.80
C ASN A 282 4.34 -17.05 -4.59
N LEU A 283 3.95 -15.78 -4.40
CA LEU A 283 2.93 -15.39 -3.41
C LEU A 283 1.63 -16.15 -3.67
N THR A 284 1.12 -16.11 -4.90
CA THR A 284 -0.12 -16.81 -5.30
C THR A 284 -0.04 -18.30 -5.04
N THR A 285 1.12 -18.92 -5.24
CA THR A 285 1.31 -20.37 -5.07
C THR A 285 1.22 -20.82 -3.60
N THR A 286 1.49 -19.91 -2.65
CA THR A 286 1.72 -20.24 -1.24
C THR A 286 0.74 -19.59 -0.27
N ILE A 287 0.03 -18.55 -0.71
CA ILE A 287 -0.91 -17.79 0.13
C ILE A 287 -2.01 -18.71 0.71
N PRO A 288 -2.36 -18.59 2.00
CA PRO A 288 -3.54 -19.25 2.54
C PRO A 288 -4.80 -18.83 1.78
N LEU A 289 -5.70 -19.77 1.53
CA LEU A 289 -7.00 -19.48 0.91
C LEU A 289 -7.80 -18.50 1.78
N GLY A 290 -8.68 -17.70 1.18
CA GLY A 290 -9.42 -16.64 1.86
C GLY A 290 -8.62 -15.37 2.13
N SER A 291 -7.28 -15.41 2.02
CA SER A 291 -6.41 -14.23 2.17
C SER A 291 -6.73 -13.14 1.16
N LEU A 292 -6.39 -11.91 1.52
CA LEU A 292 -6.59 -10.74 0.67
C LEU A 292 -5.26 -10.17 0.18
N LEU A 293 -5.27 -9.64 -1.05
CA LEU A 293 -4.20 -8.80 -1.57
C LEU A 293 -4.78 -7.41 -1.88
N LEU A 294 -4.32 -6.42 -1.11
CA LEU A 294 -4.68 -5.00 -1.31
C LEU A 294 -3.51 -4.28 -1.98
N VAL A 295 -3.79 -3.70 -3.15
CA VAL A 295 -2.87 -2.81 -3.85
C VAL A 295 -3.43 -1.40 -3.87
N VAL A 296 -2.67 -0.45 -3.33
CA VAL A 296 -2.97 0.99 -3.43
C VAL A 296 -1.78 1.66 -4.10
N ASP A 297 -2.00 2.47 -5.12
CA ASP A 297 -0.91 3.18 -5.80
C ASP A 297 -1.41 4.52 -6.37
N SER A 298 -0.51 5.30 -6.97
CA SER A 298 -0.88 6.51 -7.70
C SER A 298 -1.78 6.17 -8.89
N PRO A 299 -2.78 7.00 -9.24
CA PRO A 299 -3.57 6.78 -10.45
C PRO A 299 -2.88 7.32 -11.71
N GLY A 300 -3.37 6.91 -12.87
CA GLY A 300 -2.98 7.49 -14.17
C GLY A 300 -1.53 7.26 -14.56
N SER A 301 -0.93 8.25 -15.25
CA SER A 301 0.41 8.12 -15.86
C SER A 301 1.57 7.95 -14.87
N TYR A 302 1.30 8.11 -13.58
CA TYR A 302 2.27 7.86 -12.51
C TYR A 302 2.49 6.37 -12.26
N SER A 303 1.53 5.53 -12.67
CA SER A 303 1.58 4.07 -12.55
C SER A 303 1.40 3.43 -13.93
N GLU A 304 2.40 3.66 -14.79
CA GLU A 304 2.55 3.00 -16.09
C GLU A 304 3.86 2.20 -16.14
N THR A 305 3.80 0.98 -16.67
CA THR A 305 4.99 0.18 -17.01
C THR A 305 5.17 0.05 -18.51
N THR A 306 6.42 -0.17 -18.92
CA THR A 306 6.82 -0.30 -20.31
C THR A 306 7.00 -1.78 -20.64
N VAL A 307 6.16 -2.32 -21.52
CA VAL A 307 6.15 -3.75 -21.88
C VAL A 307 6.57 -3.96 -23.34
N GLY A 308 7.39 -4.99 -23.56
CA GLY A 308 7.77 -5.47 -24.88
C GLY A 308 8.87 -4.65 -25.58
N LYS A 309 9.33 -5.16 -26.73
CA LYS A 309 10.44 -4.57 -27.52
C LYS A 309 10.11 -3.18 -28.08
N GLU A 310 8.82 -2.87 -28.20
CA GLU A 310 8.32 -1.58 -28.70
C GLU A 310 8.08 -0.54 -27.60
N ALA A 311 8.38 -0.89 -26.34
CA ALA A 311 8.23 0.00 -25.20
C ALA A 311 6.83 0.62 -25.06
N LYS A 312 5.79 -0.20 -25.29
CA LYS A 312 4.41 0.25 -25.15
C LYS A 312 4.06 0.38 -23.66
N ARG A 313 3.39 1.49 -23.31
CA ARG A 313 3.01 1.78 -21.93
C ARG A 313 1.65 1.19 -21.61
N TYR A 314 1.56 0.56 -20.45
CA TYR A 314 0.34 -0.02 -19.91
C TYR A 314 0.12 0.45 -18.47
N PRO A 315 -1.13 0.71 -18.06
CA PRO A 315 -1.46 0.96 -16.66
C PRO A 315 -0.98 -0.22 -15.78
N MET A 316 -0.44 0.08 -14.61
CA MET A 316 0.09 -0.93 -13.69
C MET A 316 -0.98 -1.94 -13.24
N HIS A 317 -2.21 -1.49 -13.02
CA HIS A 317 -3.32 -2.39 -12.66
C HIS A 317 -3.62 -3.41 -13.77
N TRP A 318 -3.41 -3.03 -15.04
CA TRP A 318 -3.62 -3.95 -16.16
C TRP A 318 -2.60 -5.09 -16.10
N LEU A 319 -1.32 -4.77 -15.87
CA LEU A 319 -0.30 -5.80 -15.72
C LEU A 319 -0.56 -6.67 -14.49
N LEU A 320 -1.04 -6.08 -13.39
CA LEU A 320 -1.43 -6.82 -12.19
C LEU A 320 -2.56 -7.81 -12.50
N ASP A 321 -3.62 -7.37 -13.18
CA ASP A 321 -4.75 -8.23 -13.57
C ASP A 321 -4.31 -9.34 -14.53
N GLU A 322 -3.45 -9.05 -15.51
CA GLU A 322 -2.89 -10.05 -16.40
C GLU A 322 -2.11 -11.14 -15.65
N ILE A 323 -1.39 -10.77 -14.59
CA ILE A 323 -0.64 -11.74 -13.76
C ILE A 323 -1.58 -12.52 -12.84
N LEU A 324 -2.44 -11.83 -12.09
CA LEU A 324 -3.23 -12.45 -11.02
C LEU A 324 -4.45 -13.21 -11.54
N LEU A 325 -5.12 -12.71 -12.58
CA LEU A 325 -6.41 -13.24 -13.03
C LEU A 325 -6.29 -14.19 -14.24
N ARG A 326 -5.22 -14.08 -15.04
CA ARG A 326 -5.05 -14.95 -16.23
C ARG A 326 -4.05 -16.08 -16.05
N THR A 327 -3.34 -16.11 -14.92
CA THR A 327 -2.50 -17.26 -14.59
C THR A 327 -3.38 -18.47 -14.36
N LYS A 328 -3.13 -19.55 -15.09
CA LYS A 328 -3.92 -20.76 -14.95
C LYS A 328 -3.65 -21.43 -13.59
N PRO A 329 -4.69 -21.87 -12.85
CA PRO A 329 -4.55 -22.40 -11.49
C PRO A 329 -3.55 -23.56 -11.34
N GLU A 330 -3.40 -24.41 -12.37
CA GLU A 330 -2.44 -25.51 -12.37
C GLU A 330 -0.98 -25.05 -12.21
N ASN A 331 -0.67 -23.79 -12.54
CA ASN A 331 0.67 -23.23 -12.40
C ASN A 331 0.94 -22.65 -11.00
N VAL A 332 -0.09 -22.55 -10.16
CA VAL A 332 -0.06 -21.87 -8.86
C VAL A 332 -0.76 -22.70 -7.77
N ASN A 333 -0.55 -24.02 -7.80
CA ASN A 333 -1.05 -24.97 -6.80
C ASN A 333 -2.58 -24.90 -6.58
N GLY A 334 -3.35 -24.83 -7.68
CA GLY A 334 -4.81 -24.83 -7.63
C GLY A 334 -5.42 -23.54 -7.09
N ARG A 335 -4.61 -22.50 -6.84
CA ARG A 335 -5.10 -21.20 -6.35
C ARG A 335 -5.48 -20.30 -7.50
N ARG A 336 -6.42 -19.39 -7.24
CA ARG A 336 -6.72 -18.26 -8.11
C ARG A 336 -6.95 -17.00 -7.28
N TRP A 337 -6.87 -15.85 -7.93
CA TRP A 337 -7.35 -14.59 -7.38
C TRP A 337 -8.70 -14.23 -7.99
N VAL A 338 -9.62 -13.77 -7.14
CA VAL A 338 -10.85 -13.10 -7.55
C VAL A 338 -10.74 -11.63 -7.18
N LYS A 339 -10.99 -10.74 -8.14
CA LYS A 339 -11.00 -9.29 -7.89
C LYS A 339 -12.33 -8.91 -7.25
N ILE A 340 -12.28 -8.42 -6.01
CA ILE A 340 -13.49 -8.14 -5.21
C ILE A 340 -13.85 -6.65 -5.20
N GLU A 341 -12.86 -5.76 -5.26
CA GLU A 341 -13.10 -4.31 -5.31
C GLU A 341 -12.03 -3.62 -6.17
N SER A 342 -12.43 -2.60 -6.93
CA SER A 342 -11.51 -1.85 -7.81
C SER A 342 -11.97 -0.41 -7.99
N HIS A 343 -11.07 0.53 -7.71
CA HIS A 343 -11.27 1.95 -7.91
C HIS A 343 -10.04 2.52 -8.63
N GLU A 344 -10.20 3.06 -9.83
CA GLU A 344 -9.09 3.59 -10.61
C GLU A 344 -8.62 4.98 -10.16
N SER A 345 -9.46 5.69 -9.39
CA SER A 345 -9.14 7.02 -8.87
C SER A 345 -10.05 7.42 -7.72
N VAL A 346 -9.47 7.63 -6.54
CA VAL A 346 -10.15 8.08 -5.34
C VAL A 346 -9.35 9.22 -4.71
N TRP A 347 -10.03 10.29 -4.31
CA TRP A 347 -9.45 11.36 -3.51
C TRP A 347 -9.54 11.02 -2.03
N PHE A 348 -8.41 11.04 -1.34
CA PHE A 348 -8.35 11.20 0.11
C PHE A 348 -8.10 12.67 0.44
N ARG A 349 -9.07 13.28 1.11
CA ARG A 349 -9.01 14.68 1.53
C ARG A 349 -8.78 14.74 3.03
N LEU A 350 -7.78 15.50 3.45
CA LEU A 350 -7.57 15.84 4.86
C LEU A 350 -8.73 16.70 5.37
N ALA A 351 -8.99 16.66 6.68
CA ALA A 351 -9.90 17.61 7.29
C ALA A 351 -9.50 19.05 6.93
N SER A 352 -10.44 19.81 6.38
CA SER A 352 -10.17 21.08 5.69
C SER A 352 -9.65 22.18 6.60
N GLU A 353 -9.88 22.09 7.92
CA GLU A 353 -9.42 23.06 8.91
C GLU A 353 -9.00 22.35 10.21
N GLY A 354 -8.04 22.94 10.93
CA GLY A 354 -7.74 22.61 12.33
C GLY A 354 -6.87 21.38 12.59
N LEU A 355 -6.23 20.78 11.57
CA LEU A 355 -5.12 19.85 11.80
C LEU A 355 -3.82 20.61 12.01
N ASP A 356 -3.09 20.27 13.08
CA ASP A 356 -1.81 20.86 13.44
C ASP A 356 -0.68 19.86 13.17
N TYR A 357 0.20 20.19 12.22
CA TYR A 357 1.41 19.42 11.94
C TYR A 357 2.58 20.35 11.54
N PRO A 358 3.84 20.09 11.97
CA PRO A 358 4.93 21.04 11.75
C PRO A 358 5.33 21.26 10.29
N VAL A 359 4.95 20.34 9.40
CA VAL A 359 5.18 20.44 7.95
C VAL A 359 3.86 20.33 7.19
N ALA A 360 3.81 20.91 6.00
CA ALA A 360 2.61 20.91 5.17
C ALA A 360 2.15 19.47 4.85
N LEU A 361 0.89 19.19 5.17
CA LEU A 361 0.18 17.98 4.79
C LEU A 361 -0.52 18.21 3.44
N GLU A 362 -0.61 17.15 2.64
CA GLU A 362 -1.18 17.20 1.30
C GLU A 362 -2.37 16.23 1.18
N ASN A 363 -3.37 16.59 0.39
CA ASN A 363 -4.37 15.61 -0.05
C ASN A 363 -3.68 14.60 -0.97
N MET A 364 -4.24 13.40 -1.07
CA MET A 364 -3.70 12.37 -1.95
C MET A 364 -4.77 11.77 -2.83
N ARG A 365 -4.36 11.37 -4.04
CA ARG A 365 -5.20 10.61 -4.96
C ARG A 365 -4.57 9.23 -5.13
N TYR A 366 -5.40 8.20 -5.10
CA TYR A 366 -4.95 6.82 -5.21
C TYR A 366 -5.87 6.00 -6.13
N GLN A 367 -5.35 4.93 -6.68
CA GLN A 367 -6.13 3.80 -7.17
C GLN A 367 -6.05 2.67 -6.14
N MET A 368 -7.06 1.81 -6.10
CA MET A 368 -7.16 0.70 -5.17
C MET A 368 -7.69 -0.53 -5.88
N HIS A 369 -7.05 -1.68 -5.65
CA HIS A 369 -7.49 -2.98 -6.17
C HIS A 369 -7.36 -4.01 -5.07
N LEU A 370 -8.45 -4.73 -4.80
CA LEU A 370 -8.53 -5.74 -3.77
C LEU A 370 -8.86 -7.10 -4.40
N TYR A 371 -8.11 -8.12 -4.03
CA TYR A 371 -8.25 -9.49 -4.53
C TYR A 371 -8.38 -10.46 -3.37
N ARG A 372 -9.13 -11.55 -3.56
CA ARG A 372 -9.25 -12.68 -2.62
C ARG A 372 -8.64 -13.94 -3.23
N ALA A 373 -7.86 -14.66 -2.45
CA ALA A 373 -7.31 -15.95 -2.85
C ALA A 373 -8.36 -17.05 -2.64
N GLU A 374 -8.62 -17.85 -3.66
CA GLU A 374 -9.62 -18.93 -3.64
C GLU A 374 -9.05 -20.22 -4.21
N ASP A 375 -9.70 -21.34 -3.85
CA ASP A 375 -9.43 -22.62 -4.49
C ASP A 375 -10.15 -22.64 -5.85
N ALA A 376 -9.40 -22.94 -6.91
CA ALA A 376 -9.94 -22.98 -8.25
C ALA A 376 -10.99 -24.09 -8.44
N SER A 377 -10.94 -25.16 -7.63
CA SER A 377 -11.89 -26.27 -7.68
C SER A 377 -13.32 -25.87 -7.27
N GLN A 378 -13.48 -24.90 -6.35
CA GLN A 378 -14.79 -24.48 -5.83
C GLN A 378 -15.72 -23.89 -6.90
N GLN A 379 -15.17 -23.30 -7.97
CA GLN A 379 -15.99 -22.74 -9.06
C GLN A 379 -16.54 -23.80 -10.01
N GLN A 380 -15.89 -24.97 -10.10
CA GLN A 380 -16.45 -26.07 -10.89
C GLN A 380 -17.67 -26.70 -10.23
N GLU A 381 -17.80 -26.59 -8.91
CA GLU A 381 -18.98 -27.04 -8.17
C GLU A 381 -20.13 -26.05 -8.30
N ASP A 382 -19.89 -24.74 -8.13
CA ASP A 382 -20.92 -23.70 -8.32
C ASP A 382 -21.46 -23.63 -9.76
N ASP A 383 -20.57 -23.76 -10.76
CA ASP A 383 -20.96 -23.79 -12.18
C ASP A 383 -21.69 -25.12 -12.54
N GLN A 384 -21.49 -26.21 -11.79
CA GLN A 384 -22.22 -27.46 -12.00
C GLN A 384 -23.58 -27.47 -11.28
N GLU A 385 -23.67 -26.94 -10.06
CA GLU A 385 -24.94 -26.81 -9.33
C GLU A 385 -25.91 -25.84 -10.01
N SER A 386 -25.41 -24.74 -10.57
CA SER A 386 -26.21 -23.79 -11.35
C SER A 386 -26.73 -24.38 -12.68
N VAL A 387 -26.08 -25.43 -13.21
CA VAL A 387 -26.53 -26.14 -14.42
C VAL A 387 -27.52 -27.26 -14.10
N ILE A 388 -27.48 -27.83 -12.89
CA ILE A 388 -28.41 -28.88 -12.45
C ILE A 388 -29.74 -28.30 -11.92
N SER A 389 -29.77 -27.01 -11.59
CA SER A 389 -30.94 -26.32 -11.03
C SER A 389 -31.83 -25.60 -12.07
N VAL A 390 -31.68 -25.89 -13.37
CA VAL A 390 -32.52 -25.35 -14.47
C VAL A 390 -33.49 -26.38 -15.03
#